data_AF-A0A2G2BEW1-F1
#
_entry.id   AF-A0A2G2BEW1-F1
#
_cell.length_a   1.000
_cell.length_b   1.000
_cell.length_c   1.000
_cell.angle_alpha   90.00
_cell.angle_beta   90.00
_cell.angle_gamma   90.00
#
_symmetry.space_group_name_H-M   'P 1'
#
loop_
_entity.id
_entity.type
_entity.pdbx_description
1 polymer ?
#
loop_
_entity_poly.entity_id
_entity_poly.type
_entity_poly.pdbx_seq_one_letter_code
_entity_poly.pdbx_strand_id
1 'polypeptide(L)' 'MLCCDAGGKLLPPPILKPGDAVKISGDPFAEFVATVENISPDRRVWVLLDLMGRSTRVALRPEALQVVEKWL' A
#
# COMPACT_ATOMS: atom_id res chain seq x y z
N MET A 1 -15.82 -1.59 -23.89
CA MET A 1 -14.50 -2.19 -23.60
C MET A 1 -14.42 -2.37 -22.10
N LEU A 2 -14.64 -3.61 -21.65
CA LEU A 2 -14.66 -3.98 -20.24
C LEU A 2 -14.04 -5.38 -20.18
N CYS A 3 -12.93 -5.53 -19.48
CA CYS A 3 -12.49 -6.85 -19.03
C CYS A 3 -12.39 -6.75 -17.51
N CYS A 4 -13.50 -7.08 -16.86
CA CYS A 4 -13.54 -7.33 -15.43
C CYS A 4 -13.02 -8.74 -15.19
N ASP A 5 -11.96 -8.87 -14.39
CA ASP A 5 -11.51 -10.17 -13.90
C ASP A 5 -12.51 -10.77 -12.90
N ALA A 6 -12.80 -12.05 -13.07
CA ALA A 6 -13.90 -12.81 -12.46
C ALA A 6 -13.65 -13.19 -10.97
N GLY A 7 -12.87 -12.40 -10.25
CA GLY A 7 -12.41 -12.72 -8.89
C GLY A 7 -13.31 -12.26 -7.76
N GLY A 8 -14.20 -11.28 -8.00
CA GLY A 8 -15.39 -10.95 -7.19
C GLY A 8 -15.26 -10.79 -5.68
N LYS A 9 -14.06 -10.88 -5.10
CA LYS A 9 -13.80 -10.65 -3.68
C LYS A 9 -13.26 -9.24 -3.56
N LEU A 10 -14.16 -8.31 -3.30
CA LEU A 10 -13.80 -7.13 -2.52
C LEU A 10 -13.27 -7.66 -1.19
N LEU A 11 -11.96 -7.89 -1.14
CA LEU A 11 -11.29 -8.15 0.11
C LEU A 11 -11.64 -6.96 1.01
N PRO A 12 -12.04 -7.20 2.27
CA PRO A 12 -12.20 -6.10 3.21
C PRO A 12 -10.92 -5.25 3.13
N PRO A 13 -11.04 -3.91 3.09
CA PRO A 13 -9.87 -3.05 2.97
C PRO A 13 -8.85 -3.51 4.00
N PRO A 14 -7.63 -3.87 3.59
CA PRO A 14 -6.65 -4.42 4.51
C PRO A 14 -6.50 -3.45 5.68
N ILE A 15 -6.60 -3.96 6.90
CA ILE A 15 -6.41 -3.14 8.09
C ILE A 15 -4.91 -2.89 8.20
N LEU A 16 -4.48 -1.78 7.61
CA LEU A 16 -3.11 -1.31 7.68
C LEU A 16 -2.78 -0.89 9.11
N LYS A 17 -1.58 -1.23 9.57
CA LYS A 17 -1.05 -0.80 10.86
C LYS A 17 0.34 -0.20 10.68
N PRO A 18 0.76 0.75 11.53
CA PRO A 18 2.15 1.17 11.58
C PRO A 18 3.09 -0.04 11.72
N GLY A 19 4.11 -0.11 10.87
CA GLY A 19 5.05 -1.23 10.77
C GLY A 19 4.70 -2.28 9.73
N ASP A 20 3.51 -2.27 9.14
CA ASP A 20 3.18 -3.18 8.02
C ASP A 20 4.03 -2.85 6.79
N ALA A 21 4.52 -3.90 6.14
CA ALA A 21 5.07 -3.78 4.81
C ALA A 21 3.91 -3.79 3.80
N VAL A 22 3.90 -2.79 2.92
CA VAL A 22 2.88 -2.60 1.91
C VAL A 22 3.51 -2.37 0.55
N LYS A 23 2.93 -2.98 -0.48
CA LYS A 23 3.22 -2.66 -1.88
C LYS A 23 2.30 -1.53 -2.33
N ILE A 24 2.87 -0.52 -2.96
CA ILE A 24 2.07 0.55 -3.57
C ILE A 24 1.56 0.01 -4.91
N SER A 25 0.27 0.15 -5.19
CA SER A 25 -0.40 -0.35 -6.41
C SER A 25 -0.69 0.78 -7.42
N GLY A 26 -0.18 1.99 -7.19
CA GLY A 26 -0.34 3.14 -8.10
C GLY A 26 0.89 3.38 -8.99
N ASP A 27 0.69 3.58 -10.30
CA ASP A 27 1.69 4.10 -11.24
C ASP A 27 2.22 5.45 -10.74
N PRO A 28 3.55 5.74 -10.67
CA PRO A 28 4.77 5.04 -11.11
C PRO A 28 5.46 4.19 -10.03
N PHE A 29 4.79 3.90 -8.92
CA PHE A 29 5.35 3.21 -7.76
C PHE A 29 4.81 1.79 -7.56
N ALA A 30 4.13 1.23 -8.57
CA ALA A 30 3.36 -0.02 -8.54
C ALA A 30 4.17 -1.27 -8.10
N GLU A 31 5.49 -1.18 -8.04
CA GLU A 31 6.42 -2.28 -7.75
C GLU A 31 7.21 -2.08 -6.45
N PHE A 32 7.05 -0.95 -5.76
CA PHE A 32 7.86 -0.65 -4.59
C PHE A 32 7.20 -1.08 -3.29
N VAL A 33 8.01 -1.64 -2.40
CA VAL A 33 7.64 -1.96 -1.02
C VAL A 33 7.95 -0.76 -0.14
N ALA A 34 6.98 -0.38 0.67
CA ALA A 34 7.07 0.68 1.64
C ALA A 34 6.62 0.17 3.01
N THR A 35 7.04 0.84 4.07
CA THR A 35 6.61 0.53 5.43
C THR A 35 5.61 1.57 5.90
N VAL A 36 4.47 1.15 6.45
CA VAL A 36 3.51 2.07 7.05
C VAL A 36 4.15 2.75 8.25
N GLU A 37 4.27 4.07 8.22
CA GLU A 37 4.80 4.86 9.31
C GLU A 37 3.67 5.32 10.25
N ASN A 38 2.59 5.85 9.68
CA ASN A 38 1.47 6.38 10.45
C ASN A 38 0.19 6.42 9.61
N ILE A 39 -0.97 6.40 10.26
CA ILE A 39 -2.28 6.52 9.64
C ILE A 39 -2.94 7.77 10.20
N SER A 40 -3.16 8.76 9.34
CA SER A 40 -3.84 10.00 9.71
C SER A 40 -5.35 9.79 9.91
N PRO A 41 -6.01 10.60 10.75
CA PRO A 41 -7.46 10.51 10.98
C PRO A 41 -8.28 10.76 9.70
N ASP A 42 -7.73 11.46 8.71
CA ASP A 42 -8.27 11.64 7.35
C ASP A 42 -8.24 10.36 6.48
N ARG A 43 -7.93 9.20 7.07
CA ARG A 43 -7.73 7.92 6.35
C ARG A 43 -6.58 7.93 5.34
N ARG A 44 -5.64 8.88 5.45
CA ARG A 44 -4.38 8.85 4.69
C ARG A 44 -3.36 8.01 5.41
N VAL A 45 -2.65 7.17 4.66
CA VAL A 45 -1.59 6.32 5.17
C VAL A 45 -0.27 6.91 4.75
N TRP A 46 0.55 7.24 5.73
CA TRP A 46 1.94 7.63 5.53
C TRP A 46 2.78 6.38 5.44
N VAL A 47 3.47 6.23 4.31
CA VAL A 47 4.40 5.13 4.07
C VAL A 47 5.79 5.68 3.84
N LEU A 48 6.80 4.95 4.30
CA LEU A 48 8.20 5.18 4.03
C LEU A 48 8.64 4.26 2.91
N LEU A 49 8.91 4.86 1.75
CA LEU A 49 9.44 4.22 0.56
C LEU A 49 10.96 4.26 0.61
N ASP A 50 11.65 3.12 0.47
CA ASP A 50 13.11 3.16 0.29
C ASP A 50 13.45 3.21 -1.20
N LEU A 51 14.13 4.29 -1.61
CA LEU A 51 14.60 4.51 -2.98
C LEU A 51 16.11 4.67 -2.97
N MET A 52 16.84 3.60 -3.29
CA MET A 52 18.31 3.60 -3.37
C MET A 52 18.99 4.18 -2.11
N GLY A 53 18.51 3.80 -0.92
CA GLY A 53 19.04 4.28 0.37
C GLY A 53 18.53 5.67 0.79
N ARG A 54 17.55 6.23 0.07
CA ARG A 54 16.77 7.40 0.51
C ARG A 54 15.36 6.98 0.89
N SER A 55 15.01 7.18 2.15
CA SER A 55 13.65 7.01 2.63
C SER A 55 12.79 8.21 2.24
N THR A 56 11.80 8.00 1.38
CA THR A 56 10.84 9.01 0.93
C THR A 56 9.50 8.75 1.59
N ARG A 57 8.96 9.75 2.28
CA ARG A 57 7.65 9.66 2.91
C ARG A 57 6.55 10.08 1.93
N VAL A 58 5.56 9.21 1.73
CA VAL A 58 4.44 9.46 0.81
C VAL A 58 3.12 9.25 1.55
N ALA A 59 2.16 10.15 1.34
CA ALA A 59 0.79 9.98 1.81
C ALA A 59 -0.06 9.37 0.69
N LEU A 60 -0.56 8.16 0.91
CA LEU A 60 -1.40 7.44 -0.02
C LEU A 60 -2.74 7.10 0.62
N ARG A 61 -3.73 6.82 -0.21
CA ARG A 61 -4.98 6.23 0.26
C ARG A 61 -4.78 4.73 0.50
N PRO A 62 -5.48 4.12 1.47
CA PRO A 62 -5.38 2.69 1.76
C PRO A 62 -5.75 1.83 0.54
N GLU A 63 -6.60 2.37 -0.35
CA GLU A 63 -7.01 1.77 -1.62
C GLU A 63 -5.83 1.49 -2.57
N ALA A 64 -4.79 2.31 -2.48
CA ALA A 64 -3.60 2.23 -3.31
C ALA A 64 -2.48 1.38 -2.67
N LEU A 65 -2.74 0.75 -1.52
CA LEU A 65 -1.78 -0.02 -0.76
C LEU A 65 -2.25 -1.47 -0.62
N GLN A 66 -1.34 -2.41 -0.83
CA GLN A 66 -1.59 -3.83 -0.63
C GLN A 66 -0.61 -4.36 0.39
N VAL A 67 -1.10 -5.00 1.46
CA VAL A 67 -0.23 -5.64 2.45
C VAL A 67 0.54 -6.75 1.75
N VAL A 68 1.87 -6.72 1.87
CA VAL A 68 2.67 -7.87 1.44
C VAL A 68 2.56 -8.90 2.57
N GLU A 69 1.84 -10.00 2.32
CA GLU A 69 1.85 -11.12 3.25
C GLU A 69 3.29 -11.58 3.41
N LYS A 70 3.77 -11.49 4.65
CA LYS A 70 5.08 -12.00 5.04
C LYS A 70 4.96 -13.52 5.00
N TRP A 71 5.40 -14.12 3.88
CA TRP A 71 5.54 -15.57 3.77
C TRP A 71 6.38 -16.06 4.95
N LEU A 72 5.78 -16.92 5.77
CA LEU A 72 6.39 -17.56 6.93
C LEU A 72 7.00 -18.90 6.50
#